data_AF-A0A7Y0RU32-F1
#
_entry.id   AF-A0A7Y0RU32-F1
#
_cell.length_a   1.000
_cell.length_b   1.000
_cell.length_c   1.000
_cell.angle_alpha   90.00
_cell.angle_beta   90.00
_cell.angle_gamma   90.00
#
_symmetry.space_group_name_H-M   'P 1'
#
loop_
_entity.id
_entity.type
_entity.pdbx_description
1 polymer ?
#
loop_
_entity_poly.entity_id
_entity_poly.type
_entity_poly.pdbx_seq_one_letter_code
_entity_poly.pdbx_strand_id
1 'polypeptide(L)' 'MNIPKPYVPMLLSAVRDAVLYNQNLLHSETLREREDYEEYLVHLTQFFEYLKDEYKSNEAEYGLKLEQLLPEQAES' A
#
# COMPACT_ATOMS: atom_id res chain seq x y z
N MET A 1 -5.72 -14.87 4.61
CA MET A 1 -4.37 -15.10 4.03
C MET A 1 -3.61 -16.12 4.87
N ASN A 2 -2.81 -16.99 4.26
CA ASN A 2 -1.94 -17.93 5.00
C ASN A 2 -0.57 -17.31 5.28
N ILE A 3 -0.57 -16.12 5.86
CA ILE A 3 0.63 -15.35 6.23
C ILE A 3 0.68 -15.31 7.76
N PRO A 4 1.84 -15.52 8.39
CA PRO A 4 1.97 -15.36 9.83
C PRO A 4 1.50 -13.96 10.27
N LYS A 5 0.61 -13.93 11.29
CA LYS A 5 -0.05 -12.71 11.77
C LYS A 5 0.89 -11.51 11.97
N PRO A 6 2.10 -11.67 12.55
CA PRO A 6 3.04 -10.55 12.73
C PRO A 6 3.52 -9.90 11.42
N TYR A 7 3.46 -10.60 10.29
CA TYR A 7 3.89 -10.09 8.98
C TYR A 7 2.77 -9.41 8.20
N VAL A 8 1.51 -9.54 8.62
CA VAL A 8 0.38 -8.91 7.94
C VAL A 8 0.45 -7.37 7.98
N PRO A 9 0.76 -6.72 9.12
CA PRO A 9 1.02 -5.28 9.15
C PRO A 9 2.17 -4.86 8.23
N MET A 10 3.26 -5.63 8.24
CA MET A 10 4.44 -5.36 7.41
C MET A 10 4.11 -5.45 5.91
N LEU A 11 3.31 -6.45 5.50
CA LEU A 11 2.85 -6.57 4.12
C LEU A 11 2.04 -5.35 3.70
N LEU A 12 1.07 -4.93 4.52
CA LEU A 12 0.24 -3.77 4.22
C LEU A 12 1.08 -2.50 4.09
N SER A 13 2.03 -2.27 5.00
CA SER A 13 2.94 -1.12 4.94
C SER A 13 3.86 -1.17 3.71
N ALA A 14 4.41 -2.33 3.37
CA ALA A 14 5.28 -2.47 2.21
C ALA A 14 4.55 -2.17 0.89
N VAL A 15 3.29 -2.61 0.77
CA VAL A 15 2.47 -2.32 -0.42
C VAL A 15 2.09 -0.85 -0.49
N ARG A 16 1.74 -0.21 0.64
CA ARG A 16 1.55 1.24 0.71
C ARG A 16 2.78 1.99 0.22
N ASP A 17 3.95 1.64 0.74
CA ASP A 17 5.21 2.31 0.40
C ASP A 17 5.54 2.14 -1.09
N ALA A 18 5.24 0.98 -1.65
CA ALA A 18 5.35 0.75 -3.09
C ALA A 18 4.38 1.63 -3.90
N VAL A 19 3.12 1.81 -3.46
CA VAL A 19 2.18 2.74 -4.11
C VAL A 19 2.74 4.16 -4.10
N LEU A 20 3.15 4.67 -2.93
CA LEU A 20 3.70 6.01 -2.78
C LEU A 20 4.97 6.22 -3.61
N TYR A 21 5.86 5.23 -3.63
CA TYR A 21 7.07 5.28 -4.43
C TYR A 21 6.74 5.39 -5.92
N ASN A 22 5.82 4.55 -6.43
CA ASN A 22 5.47 4.54 -7.85
C ASN A 22 4.70 5.81 -8.25
N GLN A 23 3.83 6.34 -7.39
CA GLN A 23 3.21 7.66 -7.59
C GLN A 23 4.26 8.75 -7.78
N ASN A 24 5.27 8.79 -6.90
CA ASN A 24 6.34 9.78 -7.00
C ASN A 24 7.24 9.54 -8.21
N LEU A 25 7.49 8.28 -8.58
CA LEU A 25 8.29 7.92 -9.73
C LEU A 25 7.69 8.46 -11.03
N LEU A 26 6.36 8.50 -11.15
CA LEU A 26 5.67 9.06 -12.32
C LEU A 26 6.02 10.53 -12.55
N HIS A 27 6.43 11.30 -11.53
CA HIS A 27 6.88 12.67 -11.68
C HIS A 27 8.32 12.82 -12.18
N SER A 28 9.09 11.73 -12.28
CA SER A 28 10.48 11.77 -12.76
C SER A 28 10.56 12.14 -14.25
N GLU A 29 11.38 13.14 -14.58
CA GLU A 29 11.63 13.59 -15.96
C GLU A 29 12.42 12.57 -16.80
N THR A 30 13.06 11.60 -16.13
CA THR A 30 13.91 10.59 -16.79
C THR A 30 13.17 9.27 -17.04
N LEU A 31 11.91 9.18 -16.62
CA LEU A 31 11.11 7.97 -16.75
C LEU A 31 10.78 7.71 -18.23
N ARG A 32 11.18 6.54 -18.71
CA ARG A 32 10.79 6.02 -20.02
C ARG A 32 9.61 5.08 -19.84
N GLU A 33 8.81 4.89 -20.89
CA GLU A 33 7.69 3.92 -20.88
C GLU A 33 6.68 4.21 -19.76
N ARG A 34 6.34 5.50 -19.55
CA ARG A 34 5.47 5.95 -18.44
C ARG A 34 4.13 5.18 -18.38
N GLU A 35 3.55 4.83 -19.52
CA GLU A 35 2.28 4.10 -19.61
C GLU A 35 2.33 2.76 -18.84
N ASP A 36 3.45 2.03 -18.91
CA ASP A 36 3.62 0.75 -18.19
C ASP A 36 3.64 0.95 -16.67
N TYR A 37 4.26 2.05 -16.20
CA TYR A 37 4.28 2.42 -14.78
C TYR A 37 2.92 2.90 -14.27
N GLU A 38 2.15 3.57 -15.12
CA GLU A 38 0.78 3.99 -14.81
C GLU A 38 -0.14 2.78 -14.66
N GLU A 39 -0.08 1.82 -15.60
CA GLU A 39 -0.85 0.57 -15.53
C GLU A 39 -0.46 -0.24 -14.29
N TYR A 40 0.84 -0.39 -14.02
CA TYR A 40 1.32 -1.05 -12.81
C TYR A 40 0.82 -0.35 -11.54
N LEU A 41 0.86 0.99 -11.49
CA LEU A 41 0.38 1.76 -10.35
C LEU A 41 -1.14 1.57 -10.11
N VAL A 42 -1.95 1.48 -11.17
CA VAL A 42 -3.38 1.18 -11.06
C VAL A 42 -3.59 -0.15 -10.36
N HIS A 43 -2.92 -1.21 -10.83
CA HIS A 43 -3.03 -2.54 -10.22
C HIS A 43 -2.51 -2.58 -8.79
N LEU A 44 -1.39 -1.91 -8.52
CA LEU A 44 -0.80 -1.85 -7.19
C LEU A 44 -1.71 -1.10 -6.20
N THR A 45 -2.38 -0.04 -6.65
CA THR A 45 -3.36 0.72 -5.84
C THR A 45 -4.59 -0.13 -5.54
N GLN A 46 -5.13 -0.84 -6.54
CA GLN A 46 -6.25 -1.78 -6.33
C GLN A 46 -5.88 -2.89 -5.32
N PHE A 47 -4.66 -3.42 -5.42
CA PHE A 47 -4.15 -4.43 -4.49
C PHE A 47 -4.01 -3.87 -3.06
N PHE A 48 -3.52 -2.65 -2.93
CA PHE A 48 -3.44 -1.98 -1.63
C PHE A 48 -4.81 -1.82 -0.98
N GLU A 49 -5.82 -1.37 -1.74
CA GLU A 49 -7.19 -1.24 -1.24
C GLU A 49 -7.77 -2.58 -0.81
N TYR A 50 -7.59 -3.63 -1.62
CA TYR A 50 -7.98 -4.99 -1.24
C TYR A 50 -7.32 -5.44 0.07
N LEU A 51 -6.00 -5.25 0.22
CA LEU A 51 -5.30 -5.60 1.46
C LEU A 51 -5.76 -4.79 2.65
N LYS A 52 -6.11 -3.51 2.46
CA LYS A 52 -6.62 -2.63 3.50
C LYS A 52 -7.97 -3.12 4.02
N ASP A 53 -8.87 -3.54 3.13
CA ASP A 53 -10.18 -4.10 3.49
C ASP A 53 -10.06 -5.44 4.23
N GLU A 54 -9.17 -6.32 3.75
CA GLU A 54 -8.83 -7.58 4.41
C GLU A 54 -8.21 -7.35 5.79
N TYR A 55 -7.31 -6.36 5.90
CA TYR A 55 -6.69 -5.98 7.16
C TYR A 55 -7.75 -5.52 8.16
N LYS A 56 -8.62 -4.59 7.75
CA LYS A 56 -9.68 -4.03 8.60
C LYS A 56 -10.66 -5.10 9.08
N SER A 57 -11.00 -6.06 8.22
CA SER A 57 -11.91 -7.16 8.56
C SER A 57 -11.36 -8.12 9.61
N ASN A 58 -10.02 -8.16 9.79
CA ASN A 58 -9.33 -9.09 10.68
C ASN A 58 -8.40 -8.36 11.67
N GLU A 59 -8.60 -7.05 11.87
CA GLU A 59 -7.68 -6.16 12.61
C GLU A 59 -7.39 -6.66 14.03
N ALA A 60 -8.41 -7.21 14.70
CA ALA A 60 -8.31 -7.79 16.04
C ALA A 60 -7.28 -8.94 16.13
N GLU A 61 -6.94 -9.58 15.01
CA GLU A 61 -6.00 -10.68 14.96
C GLU A 61 -4.55 -10.26 14.73
N TYR A 62 -4.32 -9.03 14.25
CA TYR A 62 -3.00 -8.57 13.80
C TYR A 62 -2.26 -7.71 14.82
N GLY A 63 -2.92 -7.32 15.91
CA GLY A 63 -2.28 -6.67 17.06
C GLY A 63 -1.87 -5.21 16.84
N LEU A 64 -2.16 -4.63 15.67
CA LEU A 64 -1.97 -3.21 15.35
C LEU A 64 -3.24 -2.68 14.69
N LYS A 65 -3.65 -1.46 15.07
CA LYS A 65 -4.76 -0.80 14.38
C LYS A 65 -4.32 -0.25 13.04
N LEU A 66 -5.22 -0.26 12.07
CA LEU A 66 -5.01 0.29 10.75
C LEU A 66 -4.62 1.77 10.82
N GLU A 67 -5.25 2.54 11.71
CA GLU A 67 -4.96 3.95 11.99
C GLU A 67 -3.50 4.20 12.41
N GLN A 68 -2.86 3.22 13.07
CA GLN A 68 -1.46 3.30 13.48
C GLN A 68 -0.50 3.01 12.31
N LEU A 69 -0.97 2.26 11.32
CA LEU A 69 -0.20 1.93 10.11
C LEU A 69 -0.38 2.98 9.02
N LEU A 70 -1.58 3.54 8.90
CA LEU A 70 -1.97 4.52 7.90
C LEU A 70 -2.42 5.80 8.62
N PRO A 71 -1.48 6.59 9.20
CA PRO A 71 -1.86 7.87 9.76
C PRO A 71 -2.51 8.68 8.63
N GLU A 72 -3.72 9.20 8.85
CA GLU A 72 -4.32 10.18 7.95
C GLU A 72 -3.25 11.24 7.68
N GLN A 73 -2.98 11.48 6.40
CA GLN A 73 -1.97 12.44 5.98
C GLN A 73 -2.21 13.72 6.77
N ALA A 74 -1.27 14.10 7.62
CA ALA A 74 -1.25 15.44 8.16
C ALA A 74 -1.14 16.35 6.94
N GLU A 75 -2.27 16.95 6.57
CA GLU A 75 -2.37 17.94 5.50
C GLU A 75 -1.19 18.90 5.66
N SER A 76 -0.27 18.85 4.70
CA SER A 76 0.92 19.70 4.62
C SER A 76 0.74 20.68 3.47
#